data_AF-A0A5C7PP25-F1
#
_entry.id   AF-A0A5C7PP25-F1
#
_cell.length_a   1.000
_cell.length_b   1.000
_cell.length_c   1.000
_cell.angle_alpha   90.00
_cell.angle_beta   90.00
_cell.angle_gamma   90.00
#
_symmetry.space_group_name_H-M   'P 1'
#
loop_
_entity.id
_entity.type
_entity.pdbx_description
1 polymer ?
#
loop_
_entity_poly.entity_id
_entity_poly.type
_entity_poly.pdbx_seq_one_letter_code
_entity_poly.pdbx_strand_id
1 'polypeptide(L)'
;MLILTENHSLGLLTMDARPAGGQLSEVPTYTCSHCQAVVVMNPERTRERYVCKGCSHMICDNCASVRAAGAKCRTFSQIADEALEVAARGFDPSSIIIASR
;
A
#
# COMPACT_ATOMS: atom_id res chain seq x y z
N MET A 1 8.48 -12.91 8.42
CA MET A 1 7.13 -12.56 7.93
C MET A 1 7.25 -12.19 6.46
N LEU A 2 7.02 -13.15 5.57
CA LEU A 2 7.03 -12.93 4.12
C LEU A 2 5.58 -12.65 3.70
N ILE A 3 5.33 -11.48 3.13
CA ILE A 3 4.00 -11.07 2.67
C ILE A 3 4.00 -11.22 1.15
N LEU A 4 3.30 -12.22 0.64
CA LEU A 4 3.05 -12.41 -0.79
C LEU A 4 1.60 -11.97 -1.06
N THR A 5 1.41 -10.79 -1.65
CA THR A 5 0.08 -10.33 -2.08
C THR A 5 0.02 -10.33 -3.59
N GLU A 6 -0.75 -11.25 -4.16
CA GLU A 6 -1.12 -11.19 -5.58
C GLU A 6 -2.28 -10.19 -5.74
N ASN A 7 -2.02 -9.10 -6.45
CA ASN A 7 -2.98 -8.30 -7.21
C ASN A 7 -4.23 -7.71 -6.50
N HIS A 8 -4.10 -6.43 -6.15
CA HIS A 8 -5.06 -5.34 -6.37
C HIS A 8 -6.53 -5.38 -5.87
N SER A 9 -7.05 -6.44 -5.25
CA SER A 9 -8.43 -6.37 -4.73
C SER A 9 -8.68 -7.08 -3.42
N LEU A 10 -8.14 -8.28 -3.20
CA LEU A 10 -8.16 -8.98 -1.93
C LEU A 10 -6.92 -9.89 -1.89
N GLY A 11 -6.13 -9.83 -0.83
CA GLY A 11 -4.97 -10.70 -0.63
C GLY A 11 -5.17 -11.64 0.55
N LEU A 12 -4.36 -12.69 0.67
CA LEU A 12 -4.31 -13.52 1.87
C LEU A 12 -2.97 -13.29 2.57
N LEU A 13 -3.00 -12.92 3.85
CA LEU A 13 -1.80 -12.89 4.69
C LEU A 13 -1.62 -14.26 5.31
N THR A 14 -0.47 -14.87 5.04
CA THR A 14 -0.05 -16.12 5.66
C THR A 14 0.74 -15.81 6.93
N MET A 15 0.22 -16.24 8.08
CA MET A 15 0.95 -16.19 9.35
C MET A 15 1.40 -17.61 9.69
N ASP A 16 2.71 -17.83 9.74
CA ASP A 16 3.30 -19.14 10.01
C ASP A 16 3.85 -19.22 11.43
N ALA A 17 3.07 -19.84 12.32
CA ALA A 17 3.48 -20.09 13.70
C ALA A 17 4.06 -21.50 13.91
N ARG A 18 4.26 -22.29 12.85
CA ARG A 18 4.79 -23.68 12.94
C ARG A 18 6.14 -23.77 13.67
N PRO A 19 7.09 -22.82 13.54
CA PRO A 19 8.35 -22.88 14.29
C PRO A 19 8.18 -22.86 15.82
N ALA A 20 7.06 -22.34 16.33
CA ALA A 20 6.73 -22.30 17.76
C ALA A 20 5.72 -23.39 18.17
N GLY A 21 5.49 -24.40 17.32
CA GLY A 21 4.46 -25.43 17.54
C GLY A 21 3.02 -24.97 17.24
N GLY A 22 2.85 -23.79 16.63
CA GLY A 22 1.55 -23.28 16.18
C GLY A 22 1.15 -23.80 14.80
N GLN A 23 0.09 -23.22 14.23
CA GLN A 23 -0.44 -23.57 12.91
C GLN A 23 -0.21 -22.46 11.88
N LEU A 24 -0.30 -22.82 10.59
CA LEU A 24 -0.39 -21.84 9.51
C LEU A 24 -1.81 -21.30 9.46
N SER A 25 -1.96 -19.98 9.48
CA SER A 25 -3.26 -19.32 9.30
C SER A 25 -3.24 -18.38 8.11
N GLU A 26 -4.27 -18.44 7.29
CA GLU A 26 -4.48 -17.54 6.16
C GLU A 26 -5.61 -16.56 6.52
N VAL A 27 -5.34 -15.26 6.40
CA VAL A 27 -6.30 -14.22 6.78
C VAL A 27 -6.55 -13.30 5.59
N PRO A 28 -7.82 -12.99 5.25
CA PRO A 28 -8.12 -12.08 4.16
C PRO A 28 -7.58 -10.69 4.44
N THR A 29 -7.17 -9.99 3.38
CA THR A 29 -6.56 -8.66 3.42
C THR A 29 -6.98 -7.84 2.21
N TYR A 30 -6.76 -6.54 2.27
CA TYR A 30 -6.79 -5.68 1.09
C TYR A 30 -5.64 -4.67 1.16
N THR A 31 -5.27 -4.13 0.01
CA THR A 31 -4.24 -3.09 -0.09
C THR A 31 -4.90 -1.72 -0.23
N CYS A 32 -4.53 -0.77 0.64
CA CYS A 32 -5.03 0.59 0.57
C CYS A 32 -4.45 1.34 -0.64
N SER A 33 -5.29 1.90 -1.51
CA SER A 33 -4.81 2.61 -2.72
C SER A 33 -4.08 3.93 -2.46
N HIS A 34 -4.17 4.49 -1.24
CA HIS A 34 -3.50 5.75 -0.88
C HIS A 34 -2.08 5.54 -0.33
N CYS A 35 -1.88 4.51 0.50
CA CYS A 35 -0.62 4.29 1.20
C CYS A 35 0.03 2.93 0.89
N GLN A 36 -0.61 2.10 0.06
CA GLN A 36 -0.21 0.72 -0.23
C GLN A 36 -0.05 -0.19 0.99
N ALA A 37 -0.52 0.23 2.17
CA ALA A 37 -0.54 -0.63 3.34
C ALA A 37 -1.48 -1.82 3.11
N VAL A 38 -1.00 -3.02 3.45
CA VAL A 38 -1.80 -4.24 3.50
C VAL A 38 -2.57 -4.24 4.83
N VAL A 39 -3.89 -4.27 4.73
CA VAL A 39 -4.80 -4.23 5.88
C VAL A 39 -5.48 -5.59 6.03
N VAL A 40 -5.34 -6.18 7.20
CA VAL A 40 -6.06 -7.41 7.57
C VAL A 40 -7.56 -7.14 7.66
N MET A 41 -8.34 -7.98 6.98
CA MET A 41 -9.79 -7.97 7.09
C MET A 41 -10.21 -8.77 8.33
N ASN A 42 -10.37 -8.06 9.46
CA ASN A 42 -10.99 -8.67 10.64
C ASN A 42 -12.48 -8.99 10.34
N PRO A 43 -12.92 -10.28 10.41
CA PRO A 43 -14.31 -10.67 10.23
C PRO A 43 -15.22 -10.21 11.37
N GLU A 44 -14.69 -10.00 12.58
CA GLU A 44 -15.44 -9.53 13.75
C GLU A 44 -15.66 -8.00 13.76
N ARG A 45 -15.20 -7.31 12.71
CA ARG A 45 -15.34 -5.86 12.60
C ARG A 45 -16.80 -5.49 12.36
N THR A 46 -17.40 -4.79 13.32
CA THR A 46 -18.81 -4.36 13.28
C THR A 46 -19.05 -3.03 12.55
N ARG A 47 -18.03 -2.17 12.45
CA ARG A 47 -18.12 -0.89 11.74
C ARG A 47 -17.92 -1.06 10.22
N GLU A 48 -18.43 -0.12 9.43
CA GLU A 48 -18.27 -0.13 7.96
C GLU A 48 -16.84 0.22 7.53
N ARG A 49 -16.35 -0.35 6.42
CA ARG A 49 -15.03 -0.03 5.85
C ARG A 49 -15.13 1.29 5.08
N TYR A 50 -14.13 2.14 5.23
CA TYR A 50 -14.14 3.43 4.56
C TYR A 50 -13.82 3.27 3.08
N VAL A 51 -14.63 3.92 2.24
CA VAL A 51 -14.39 4.05 0.81
C VAL A 51 -14.01 5.49 0.50
N CYS A 52 -12.98 5.64 -0.30
CA CYS A 52 -12.53 6.94 -0.74
C CYS A 52 -13.45 7.49 -1.83
N LYS A 53 -14.24 8.54 -1.59
CA LYS A 53 -15.03 9.22 -2.64
C LYS A 53 -14.21 9.79 -3.82
N GLY A 54 -12.90 9.99 -3.65
CA GLY A 54 -12.05 10.60 -4.68
C GLY A 54 -11.55 9.59 -5.70
N CYS A 55 -11.05 8.44 -5.23
CA CYS A 55 -10.56 7.37 -6.09
C CYS A 55 -11.51 6.17 -6.16
N SER A 56 -12.65 6.17 -5.46
CA SER A 56 -13.63 5.08 -5.36
C SER A 56 -13.08 3.72 -4.91
N HIS A 57 -11.97 3.69 -4.16
CA HIS A 57 -11.37 2.47 -3.61
C HIS A 57 -11.51 2.38 -2.08
N MET A 58 -11.41 1.15 -1.53
CA MET A 58 -11.31 0.92 -0.09
C MET A 58 -10.01 1.49 0.47
N ILE A 59 -10.10 2.13 1.64
CA ILE A 59 -8.98 2.77 2.30
C ILE A 59 -8.84 2.31 3.74
N CYS A 60 -7.60 2.32 4.24
CA CYS A 60 -7.33 2.05 5.64
C CYS A 60 -7.87 3.16 6.55
N ASP A 61 -8.02 2.87 7.83
CA ASP A 61 -8.58 3.81 8.81
C ASP A 61 -7.72 5.06 8.99
N ASN A 62 -6.39 4.91 8.86
CA ASN A 62 -5.48 6.04 8.92
C ASN A 62 -5.69 7.00 7.74
N CYS A 63 -5.85 6.47 6.52
CA CYS A 63 -6.18 7.32 5.38
C CYS A 63 -7.58 7.93 5.52
N ALA A 64 -8.54 7.20 6.11
CA ALA A 64 -9.86 7.75 6.37
C ALA A 64 -9.83 8.91 7.37
N SER A 65 -9.06 8.80 8.46
CA SER A 65 -8.91 9.88 9.45
C SER A 65 -8.22 11.11 8.85
N VAL A 66 -7.15 10.91 8.07
CA VAL A 66 -6.44 12.00 7.38
C VAL A 66 -7.34 12.71 6.37
N ARG A 67 -8.21 11.98 5.66
CA ARG A 67 -9.18 12.60 4.75
C ARG A 67 -10.34 13.29 5.48
N ALA A 68 -10.78 12.75 6.62
CA ALA A 68 -11.74 13.43 7.48
C ALA A 68 -11.18 14.76 8.03
N ALA A 69 -9.86 14.84 8.24
CA ALA A 69 -9.15 16.07 8.61
C ALA A 69 -8.96 17.07 7.43
N GLY A 70 -9.44 16.75 6.22
CA GLY A 70 -9.42 17.65 5.06
C GLY A 70 -8.29 17.40 4.07
N ALA A 71 -7.51 16.33 4.21
CA ALA A 71 -6.46 16.01 3.24
C ALA A 71 -7.04 15.68 1.85
N LYS A 72 -6.34 16.14 0.80
CA LYS A 72 -6.70 15.84 -0.59
C LYS A 72 -6.47 14.36 -0.89
N CYS A 73 -7.32 13.80 -1.76
CA CYS A 73 -7.13 12.47 -2.30
C CYS A 73 -5.87 12.43 -3.17
N ARG A 74 -4.89 11.59 -2.82
CA ARG A 74 -3.75 11.24 -3.68
C ARG A 74 -3.54 9.75 -3.62
N THR A 75 -3.56 9.08 -4.76
CA THR A 75 -3.21 7.65 -4.83
C THR A 75 -1.71 7.49 -4.70
N PHE A 76 -1.26 6.33 -4.24
CA PHE A 76 0.17 6.07 -4.15
C PHE A 76 0.84 6.15 -5.53
N SER A 77 0.16 5.74 -6.60
CA SER A 77 0.66 5.89 -7.97
C SER A 77 0.94 7.34 -8.32
N GLN A 78 0.02 8.27 -8.00
CA GLN A 78 0.23 9.70 -8.23
C GLN A 78 1.43 10.23 -7.44
N ILE A 79 1.61 9.77 -6.21
CA ILE A 79 2.76 10.16 -5.37
C ILE A 79 4.07 9.61 -5.96
N ALA A 80 4.06 8.36 -6.45
CA ALA A 80 5.21 7.74 -7.09
C ALA A 80 5.58 8.46 -8.40
N ASP A 81 4.60 8.78 -9.23
CA ASP A 81 4.79 9.51 -10.49
C ASP A 81 5.36 10.92 -10.21
N GLU A 82 4.79 11.66 -9.25
CA GLU A 82 5.32 12.96 -8.79
C GLU A 82 6.78 12.84 -8.31
N ALA A 83 7.11 11.81 -7.52
CA ALA A 83 8.45 11.59 -7.01
C ALA A 83 9.47 11.27 -8.12
N LEU A 84 9.07 10.46 -9.11
CA LEU A 84 9.88 10.11 -10.26
C LEU A 84 10.15 11.33 -11.15
N GLU A 85 9.15 12.17 -11.37
CA GLU A 85 9.32 13.42 -12.11
C GLU A 85 10.29 14.39 -11.41
N VAL A 86 10.17 14.54 -10.09
CA VAL A 86 11.10 15.36 -9.30
C VAL A 86 12.53 14.81 -9.38
N ALA A 87 12.70 13.49 -9.28
CA ALA A 87 14.01 12.85 -9.41
C ALA A 87 14.60 13.06 -10.82
N ALA A 88 13.79 12.93 -11.88
CA ALA A 88 14.23 13.13 -13.25
C ALA A 88 14.67 14.58 -13.53
N ARG A 89 14.03 15.58 -12.91
CA ARG A 89 14.45 16.99 -13.03
C ARG A 89 15.74 17.31 -12.28
N GLY A 90 16.05 16.57 -11.21
CA GLY A 90 17.31 16.70 -10.47
C GLY A 90 18.45 15.84 -11.02
N PHE A 91 18.16 14.94 -11.96
CA PHE A 91 19.14 14.07 -12.59
C PHE A 91 19.71 14.76 -13.84
N ASP A 92 20.98 15.14 -13.79
CA ASP A 92 21.72 15.61 -14.96
C ASP A 92 22.31 14.39 -15.70
N PRO A 93 21.76 13.99 -16.87
CA PRO A 93 22.26 12.83 -17.60
C PRO A 93 23.71 12.99 -18.08
N SER A 94 24.28 14.21 -18.06
CA SER A 94 25.69 14.44 -18.37
C SER A 94 26.67 13.94 -17.30
N SER A 95 26.20 13.58 -16.10
CA SER A 95 27.05 12.96 -15.08
C SER A 95 27.28 11.47 -15.29
N ILE A 96 26.55 10.82 -16.21
CA ILE A 96 26.84 9.46 -16.68
C ILE A 96 27.85 9.55 -17.84
N ILE A 97 29.09 9.93 -17.53
CA ILE A 97 30.22 9.54 -18.36
C ILE A 97 30.75 8.26 -17.74
N ILE A 98 30.23 7.12 -18.21
CA ILE A 98 30.87 5.82 -18.00
C ILE A 98 32.20 5.91 -18.76
N ALA A 99 33.29 6.12 -18.02
CA ALA A 99 34.64 5.99 -18.52
C ALA A 99 34.88 4.50 -18.83
N SER A 100 34.40 4.07 -19.99
CA SER A 100 34.77 2.79 -20.60
C SER A 100 36.25 2.88 -20.96
N ARG A 101 37.11 2.30 -20.13
CA ARG A 101 38.50 1.97 -20.49
C ARG A 101 38.53 0.76 -21.39
#